data_AF-A0A381WWH9-F1
#
_entry.id   AF-A0A381WWH9-F1
#
_cell.length_a   1.000
_cell.length_b   1.000
_cell.length_c   1.000
_cell.angle_alpha   90.00
_cell.angle_beta   90.00
_cell.angle_gamma   90.00
#
_symmetry.space_group_name_H-M   'P 1'
#
loop_
_entity.id
_entity.type
_entity.pdbx_description
1 polymer ?
#
loop_
_entity_poly.entity_id
_entity_poly.type
_entity_poly.pdbx_seq_one_letter_code
_entity_poly.pdbx_strand_id
1 'polypeptide(L)' 'GMEDEILECGGLERKLKVIRLPDENTHFSLTSEIDVELSTSGDNPLWVCVTTENGFQAWSSPIFVFH' A
#
# COMPACT_ATOMS: atom_id res chain seq x y z
N GLY A 1 9.46 13.65 16.67
CA GLY A 1 9.22 13.38 15.24
C GLY A 1 9.51 14.66 14.50
N MET A 2 10.33 14.60 13.46
CA MET A 2 10.47 15.73 12.53
C MET A 2 9.40 15.57 11.45
N GLU A 3 8.80 16.70 11.09
CA GLU A 3 7.75 16.87 10.08
C GLU A 3 8.20 16.30 8.73
N ASP A 4 7.28 15.73 7.96
CA ASP A 4 7.56 15.17 6.64
C ASP A 4 7.75 16.27 5.60
N GLU A 5 8.88 16.25 4.90
CA GLU A 5 9.15 17.17 3.78
C GLU A 5 8.80 16.49 2.45
N ILE A 6 7.98 17.16 1.64
CA ILE A 6 7.63 16.75 0.27
C ILE A 6 8.40 17.65 -0.70
N LEU A 7 9.25 17.04 -1.53
CA LEU A 7 9.95 17.75 -2.61
C LEU A 7 9.36 17.34 -3.98
N GLU A 8 9.06 18.33 -4.80
CA GLU A 8 8.62 18.17 -6.19
C GLU A 8 9.85 17.88 -7.07
N CYS A 9 9.91 16.70 -7.72
CA CYS A 9 11.10 16.21 -8.42
C CYS A 9 10.96 16.22 -9.96
N GLY A 10 10.22 17.19 -10.51
CA GLY A 10 10.01 17.32 -11.96
C GLY A 10 8.81 16.49 -12.47
N GLY A 11 8.14 17.03 -13.49
CA GLY A 11 6.80 16.61 -13.95
C GLY A 11 6.59 15.10 -14.17
N LEU A 12 5.29 14.72 -14.25
CA LEU A 12 4.71 13.37 -14.04
C LEU A 12 4.40 13.03 -12.57
N GLU A 13 4.07 14.03 -11.74
CA GLU A 13 3.68 13.84 -10.33
C GLU A 13 4.72 13.08 -9.48
N ARG A 14 6.00 13.18 -9.83
CA ARG A 14 7.10 12.55 -9.10
C ARG A 14 7.34 13.30 -7.80
N LYS A 15 6.88 12.73 -6.69
CA LYS A 15 7.05 13.25 -5.34
C LYS A 15 8.11 12.45 -4.60
N LEU A 16 9.03 13.13 -3.94
CA LEU A 16 9.93 12.54 -2.97
C LEU A 16 9.41 12.86 -1.57
N LYS A 17 9.15 11.81 -0.77
CA LYS A 17 8.77 11.94 0.63
C LYS A 17 9.92 11.43 1.50
N VAL A 18 10.42 12.27 2.40
CA VAL A 18 11.45 11.89 3.38
C VAL A 18 10.81 11.81 4.75
N ILE A 19 10.94 10.67 5.42
CA ILE A 19 10.43 10.45 6.78
C ILE A 19 11.51 9.79 7.65
N ARG A 20 11.58 10.16 8.93
CA ARG A 20 12.40 9.46 9.91
C ARG A 20 11.61 8.27 10.47
N LEU A 21 12.09 7.06 10.20
CA LEU A 21 11.57 5.86 10.84
C LEU A 21 12.03 5.77 12.31
N PRO A 22 11.30 5.04 13.17
CA PRO A 22 11.77 4.68 14.51
C PRO A 22 13.12 3.97 14.44
N ASP A 23 13.93 4.12 15.49
CA ASP A 23 15.23 3.43 15.57
C ASP A 23 15.06 1.90 15.71
N GLU A 24 13.92 1.45 16.25
CA GLU A 24 13.52 0.04 16.33
C GLU A 24 12.07 -0.13 15.85
N ASN A 25 11.84 -1.07 14.93
CA ASN A 25 10.49 -1.48 14.52
C ASN A 25 10.15 -2.83 15.19
N THR A 26 9.10 -2.84 16.01
CA THR A 26 8.63 -4.02 16.75
C THR A 26 7.43 -4.72 16.10
N HIS A 27 6.98 -4.25 14.95
CA HIS A 27 5.83 -4.79 14.21
C HIS A 27 6.28 -5.74 13.11
N PHE A 28 5.94 -7.02 13.26
CA PHE A 28 6.32 -8.09 12.33
C PHE A 28 5.13 -8.77 11.66
N SER A 29 3.91 -8.40 12.03
CA SER A 29 2.68 -8.93 11.47
C SER A 29 1.63 -7.83 11.31
N LEU A 30 0.78 -7.99 10.31
CA LEU A 30 -0.36 -7.13 10.03
C LEU A 30 -1.56 -8.02 9.72
N THR A 31 -2.70 -7.71 10.32
CA THR A 31 -3.98 -8.34 10.01
C THR A 31 -5.01 -7.25 9.83
N SER A 32 -5.74 -7.31 8.72
CA SER A 32 -6.80 -6.37 8.40
C SER A 32 -7.91 -7.11 7.65
N GLU A 33 -9.14 -6.71 7.90
CA GLU A 33 -10.31 -7.13 7.15
C GLU A 33 -10.85 -5.92 6.40
N ILE A 34 -11.25 -6.11 5.15
CA ILE A 34 -11.74 -5.05 4.27
C ILE A 34 -12.93 -5.61 3.52
N ASP A 35 -14.05 -4.89 3.57
CA ASP A 35 -15.21 -5.18 2.75
C ASP A 35 -15.01 -4.62 1.34
N VAL A 36 -15.22 -5.45 0.33
CA VAL A 36 -15.08 -5.09 -1.08
C VAL A 36 -16.38 -5.40 -1.81
N GLU A 37 -16.94 -4.39 -2.46
CA GLU A 37 -18.12 -4.57 -3.32
C GLU A 37 -17.74 -5.39 -4.55
N LEU A 38 -18.48 -6.47 -4.80
CA LEU A 38 -18.27 -7.34 -5.96
C LEU A 38 -19.28 -7.05 -7.06
N SER A 39 -18.83 -7.17 -8.31
CA SER A 39 -19.71 -7.30 -9.46
C SER A 39 -20.57 -8.54 -9.30
N THR A 40 -21.87 -8.40 -9.61
CA THR A 40 -22.85 -9.50 -9.58
C THR A 40 -22.74 -10.44 -10.78
N SER A 41 -21.84 -10.16 -11.72
CA SER A 41 -21.62 -10.99 -12.91
C SER A 41 -20.17 -10.95 -13.35
N GLY A 42 -19.64 -12.12 -13.71
CA GLY A 42 -18.28 -12.27 -14.23
C GLY A 42 -17.22 -12.33 -13.14
N ASP A 43 -15.95 -12.20 -13.54
CA ASP A 43 -14.81 -12.26 -12.62
C ASP A 43 -14.59 -10.94 -11.89
N ASN A 44 -14.25 -11.05 -10.61
CA ASN A 44 -13.75 -9.97 -9.77
C ASN A 44 -12.29 -10.24 -9.43
N PRO A 45 -11.33 -9.77 -10.25
CA PRO A 45 -9.93 -9.87 -9.91
C PRO A 45 -9.59 -8.85 -8.82
N LEU A 46 -9.10 -9.34 -7.69
CA LEU A 46 -8.67 -8.57 -6.55
C LEU A 46 -7.15 -8.64 -6.40
N TRP A 47 -6.54 -7.51 -6.03
CA TRP A 47 -5.13 -7.43 -5.67
C TRP A 47 -4.99 -6.81 -4.30
N VAL A 48 -4.10 -7.37 -3.50
CA VAL A 48 -3.72 -6.79 -2.21
C VAL A 48 -2.31 -6.23 -2.35
N CYS A 49 -2.16 -4.96 -1.98
CA CYS A 49 -0.86 -4.29 -1.85
C CYS A 49 -0.64 -3.93 -0.38
N VAL A 50 0.47 -4.36 0.19
CA VAL A 50 0.95 -3.88 1.48
C VAL A 50 2.09 -2.91 1.22
N THR A 51 1.95 -1.68 1.71
CA THR A 51 3.04 -0.69 1.71
C THR A 51 3.61 -0.60 3.12
N THR A 52 4.90 -0.87 3.28
CA THR A 52 5.60 -0.73 4.57
C THR A 52 6.03 0.71 4.80
N GLU A 53 6.41 1.03 6.04
CA GLU A 53 6.79 2.39 6.46
C GLU A 53 7.91 3.02 5.62
N ASN A 54 8.84 2.24 5.08
CA ASN A 54 9.91 2.72 4.20
C ASN A 54 9.47 2.89 2.72
N GLY A 55 8.18 2.71 2.42
CA GLY A 55 7.62 2.81 1.07
C GLY A 55 7.78 1.56 0.21
N PHE A 56 8.32 0.46 0.73
CA PHE A 56 8.38 -0.80 0.00
C PHE A 56 6.98 -1.40 -0.17
N GLN A 57 6.71 -1.95 -1.36
CA GLN A 57 5.42 -2.55 -1.70
C GLN A 57 5.55 -4.05 -1.95
N ALA A 58 4.73 -4.83 -1.27
CA ALA A 58 4.52 -6.24 -1.55
C ALA A 58 3.12 -6.43 -2.16
N TRP A 59 3.05 -7.23 -3.24
CA TRP A 59 1.82 -7.47 -3.99
C TRP A 59 1.44 -8.94 -3.94
N SER A 60 0.14 -9.22 -3.87
CA SER A 60 -0.39 -10.56 -4.11
C SER A 60 -0.44 -10.87 -5.61
N SER A 61 -0.47 -12.15 -5.95
CA SER A 61 -1.07 -12.60 -7.22
C SER A 61 -2.54 -12.15 -7.29
N PRO A 62 -3.13 -12.06 -8.50
CA PRO A 62 -4.57 -11.80 -8.62
C PRO A 62 -5.37 -12.90 -7.92
N ILE A 63 -6.35 -12.48 -7.13
CA ILE A 63 -7.33 -13.33 -6.46
C ILE A 63 -8.62 -13.20 -7.24
N PHE A 64 -9.12 -14.28 -7.84
CA PHE A 64 -10.33 -14.24 -8.64
C PHE A 64 -11.53 -14.68 -7.80
N VAL A 65 -12.54 -13.82 -7.72
CA VAL A 65 -13.84 -14.14 -7.12
C VAL A 65 -14.91 -14.12 -8.21
N PHE A 66 -15.61 -15.24 -8.39
CA PHE A 66 -16.65 -15.40 -9.41
C PHE A 66 -18.03 -15.55 -8.74
N HIS A 67 -19.06 -14.99 -9.38
CA HIS A 67 -20.47 -15.15 -9.03
C HIS A 67 -21.25 -15.75 -10.20
#